data_AF-A0A844X966-F1
#
_entry.id   AF-A0A844X966-F1
#
_cell.length_a   1.000
_cell.length_b   1.000
_cell.length_c   1.000
_cell.angle_alpha   90.00
_cell.angle_beta   90.00
_cell.angle_gamma   90.00
#
_symmetry.space_group_name_H-M   'P 1'
#
loop_
_entity.id
_entity.type
_entity.pdbx_description
1 polymer ?
#
loop_
_entity_poly.entity_id
_entity_poly.type
_entity_poly.pdbx_seq_one_letter_code
_entity_poly.pdbx_strand_id
1 'polypeptide(L)'
;MQIKTNITTLLIITFSSLLLTGCDTYPYKEKIQESNDYNNPTGDKAKCMMVGRVTQSMYPYTTYYMQEQDLPFAQETRKAFNNRLKNDSLHLFAGIGFFTEEYAGEVDGRATYRYDLTDLGRKYVKFALGETNFCFGRVVVDKINRTNDTINGVGGGTVRDVYYTYHLENVPDWVKDPQIYKRFGYFKEQVNGEPFPGIHSYRVSGNGKLTTMTGESASYQWAYDFNDEIKEE
;
A
#
# COMPACT_ATOMS: atom_id res chain seq x y z
N MET A 1 29.62 -60.27 58.36
CA MET A 1 30.15 -59.76 57.07
C MET A 1 29.17 -60.16 55.98
N GLN A 2 28.24 -59.27 55.64
CA GLN A 2 27.28 -59.44 54.54
C GLN A 2 27.50 -58.29 53.56
N ILE A 3 27.72 -58.65 52.30
CA ILE A 3 28.11 -57.75 51.23
C ILE A 3 26.85 -57.04 50.73
N LYS A 4 26.81 -55.73 50.91
CA LYS A 4 25.84 -54.83 50.28
C LYS A 4 26.22 -54.68 48.81
N THR A 5 25.34 -55.09 47.90
CA THR A 5 25.50 -54.78 46.48
C THR A 5 24.46 -53.73 46.10
N ASN A 6 24.97 -52.54 45.77
CA ASN A 6 24.21 -51.36 45.37
C ASN A 6 23.40 -51.62 44.09
N ILE A 7 22.11 -51.31 44.15
CA ILE A 7 21.25 -51.19 42.97
C ILE A 7 21.64 -49.88 42.29
N THR A 8 22.43 -49.97 41.24
CA THR A 8 22.72 -48.83 40.36
C THR A 8 21.44 -48.47 39.63
N THR A 9 20.74 -47.46 40.16
CA THR A 9 19.56 -46.86 39.56
C THR A 9 19.92 -46.30 38.18
N LEU A 10 19.58 -47.03 37.12
CA LEU A 10 19.64 -46.55 35.75
C LEU A 10 18.47 -45.57 35.56
N LEU A 11 18.70 -44.30 35.91
CA LEU A 11 17.81 -43.18 35.60
C LEU A 11 17.86 -42.96 34.08
N ILE A 12 17.01 -43.68 33.34
CA ILE A 12 16.69 -43.34 31.96
C ILE A 12 15.93 -42.02 32.04
N ILE A 13 16.67 -40.92 31.91
CA ILE A 13 16.10 -39.61 31.61
C ILE A 13 15.55 -39.74 30.20
N THR A 14 14.30 -40.15 30.08
CA THR A 14 13.46 -39.81 28.94
C THR A 14 13.35 -38.30 28.97
N PHE A 15 14.32 -37.63 28.32
CA PHE A 15 14.19 -36.25 27.90
C PHE A 15 12.98 -36.25 26.96
N SER A 16 11.81 -36.01 27.53
CA SER A 16 10.64 -35.63 26.79
C SER A 16 11.10 -34.51 25.87
N SER A 17 11.13 -34.82 24.58
CA SER A 17 11.20 -33.90 23.47
C SER A 17 9.91 -33.07 23.45
N LEU A 18 9.67 -32.36 24.56
CA LEU A 18 8.79 -31.21 24.60
C LEU A 18 9.42 -30.18 23.66
N LEU A 19 8.93 -30.20 22.42
CA LEU A 19 8.59 -29.01 21.67
C LEU A 19 9.63 -27.89 21.80
N LEU A 20 10.74 -28.01 21.05
CA LEU A 20 11.38 -26.84 20.46
C LEU A 20 10.42 -26.25 19.41
N THR A 21 9.22 -25.83 19.81
CA THR A 21 8.64 -24.64 19.18
C THR A 21 9.51 -23.50 19.69
N GLY A 22 10.68 -23.33 19.05
CA GLY A 22 11.54 -22.19 19.33
C GLY A 22 10.65 -20.97 19.25
N CYS A 23 10.48 -20.27 20.39
CA CYS A 23 9.80 -18.99 20.36
C CYS A 23 10.58 -18.14 19.35
N ASP A 24 9.93 -17.76 18.26
CA ASP A 24 10.52 -16.88 17.27
C ASP A 24 10.81 -15.54 17.97
N THR A 25 12.06 -15.32 18.36
CA THR A 25 12.49 -14.11 19.07
C THR A 25 12.77 -12.95 18.12
N TYR A 26 12.48 -13.10 16.82
CA TYR A 26 12.72 -12.05 15.85
C TYR A 26 11.81 -10.83 16.15
N PRO A 27 12.35 -9.61 16.21
CA PRO A 27 11.60 -8.41 16.59
C PRO A 27 10.74 -7.87 15.42
N TYR A 28 9.77 -8.67 14.96
CA TYR A 28 8.96 -8.36 13.78
C TYR A 28 8.29 -6.99 13.85
N LYS A 29 7.64 -6.66 14.98
CA LYS A 29 6.93 -5.38 15.12
C LYS A 29 7.86 -4.19 14.87
N GLU A 30 9.01 -4.18 15.51
CA GLU A 30 10.01 -3.12 15.36
C GLU A 30 10.55 -3.07 13.93
N LYS A 31 10.91 -4.22 13.34
CA LYS A 31 11.48 -4.27 11.98
C LYS A 31 10.48 -3.89 10.88
N ILE A 32 9.21 -4.25 11.05
CA ILE A 32 8.13 -3.82 10.15
C ILE A 32 7.90 -2.32 10.30
N GLN A 33 7.87 -1.80 11.53
CA GLN A 33 7.72 -0.36 11.77
C GLN A 33 8.89 0.43 11.16
N GLU A 34 10.13 0.03 11.42
CA GLU A 34 11.33 0.62 10.81
C GLU A 34 11.24 0.64 9.29
N SER A 35 10.82 -0.48 8.68
CA SER A 35 10.67 -0.57 7.23
C SER A 35 9.58 0.37 6.69
N ASN A 36 8.46 0.51 7.40
CA ASN A 36 7.37 1.39 7.00
C ASN A 36 7.76 2.87 7.12
N ASP A 37 8.43 3.24 8.21
CA ASP A 37 8.92 4.61 8.46
C ASP A 37 10.07 4.98 7.51
N TYR A 38 10.96 4.03 7.16
CA TYR A 38 12.00 4.24 6.15
C TYR A 38 11.40 4.63 4.78
N ASN A 39 10.29 4.00 4.40
CA ASN A 39 9.59 4.31 3.14
C ASN A 39 8.68 5.55 3.23
N ASN A 40 8.44 6.07 4.43
CA ASN A 40 7.59 7.22 4.72
C ASN A 40 8.19 8.11 5.82
N PRO A 41 9.34 8.75 5.54
CA PRO A 41 10.09 9.50 6.55
C PRO A 41 9.33 10.74 7.07
N THR A 42 8.37 11.25 6.29
CA THR A 42 7.53 12.41 6.62
C THR A 42 6.24 12.04 7.36
N GLY A 43 5.90 10.75 7.43
CA GLY A 43 4.66 10.29 8.07
C GLY A 43 3.37 10.68 7.33
N ASP A 44 3.47 11.01 6.04
CA ASP A 44 2.36 11.45 5.17
C ASP A 44 2.25 10.66 3.86
N LYS A 45 3.00 9.55 3.72
CA LYS A 45 3.15 8.75 2.51
C LYS A 45 2.87 7.25 2.71
N ALA A 46 1.97 6.89 3.63
CA ALA A 46 1.59 5.49 3.79
C ALA A 46 0.78 4.98 2.59
N LYS A 47 -0.27 5.73 2.23
CA LYS A 47 -1.21 5.42 1.15
C LYS A 47 -1.19 6.53 0.12
N CYS A 48 -1.19 6.18 -1.16
CA CYS A 48 -1.11 7.13 -2.27
C CYS A 48 -2.21 6.87 -3.30
N MET A 49 -2.88 7.94 -3.73
CA MET A 49 -3.89 7.93 -4.79
C MET A 49 -3.24 8.45 -6.07
N MET A 50 -3.15 7.60 -7.09
CA MET A 50 -2.57 7.93 -8.41
C MET A 50 -3.60 8.69 -9.25
N VAL A 51 -3.30 9.95 -9.57
CA VAL A 51 -4.13 10.77 -10.46
C VAL A 51 -3.99 10.28 -11.91
N GLY A 52 -2.75 9.98 -12.30
CA GLY A 52 -2.33 9.76 -13.68
C GLY A 52 -0.86 10.11 -13.89
N ARG A 53 -0.36 9.82 -15.08
CA ARG A 53 0.95 10.24 -15.58
C ARG A 53 0.93 11.71 -15.98
N VAL A 54 0.77 12.55 -14.98
CA VAL A 54 1.00 13.99 -15.03
C VAL A 54 2.25 14.24 -14.20
N THR A 55 3.28 14.84 -14.77
CA THR A 55 4.51 15.17 -14.06
C THR A 55 4.48 16.62 -13.58
N GLN A 56 5.37 16.97 -12.65
CA GLN A 56 5.48 18.34 -12.14
C GLN A 56 5.64 19.38 -13.27
N SER A 57 6.42 19.07 -14.31
CA SER A 57 6.68 19.98 -15.43
C SER A 57 5.49 20.15 -16.38
N MET A 58 4.44 19.34 -16.22
CA MET A 58 3.22 19.44 -17.01
C MET A 58 2.22 20.43 -16.42
N TYR A 59 2.42 20.88 -15.17
CA TYR A 59 1.54 21.87 -14.55
C TYR A 59 1.87 23.30 -15.02
N PRO A 60 0.85 24.13 -15.29
CA PRO A 60 -0.57 23.78 -15.35
C PRO A 60 -0.93 22.84 -16.54
N TYR A 61 -1.66 21.77 -16.23
CA TYR A 61 -2.01 20.69 -17.16
C TYR A 61 -3.39 20.94 -17.78
N THR A 62 -3.53 20.80 -19.10
CA THR A 62 -4.82 20.92 -19.78
C THR A 62 -5.23 19.60 -20.43
N THR A 63 -6.52 19.24 -20.33
CA THR A 63 -7.09 17.92 -20.70
C THR A 63 -7.20 17.66 -22.20
N TYR A 64 -6.34 18.26 -23.04
CA TYR A 64 -6.45 18.24 -24.50
C TYR A 64 -6.57 16.84 -25.12
N TYR A 65 -6.17 15.77 -24.41
CA TYR A 65 -6.31 14.38 -24.86
C TYR A 65 -6.57 13.40 -23.71
N MET A 66 -7.84 13.11 -23.44
CA MET A 66 -8.25 12.04 -22.52
C MET A 66 -9.19 11.09 -23.26
N GLN A 67 -8.59 10.20 -24.05
CA GLN A 67 -9.27 9.25 -24.94
C GLN A 67 -9.77 8.04 -24.14
N GLU A 68 -11.05 8.02 -23.80
CA GLU A 68 -11.72 6.78 -23.38
C GLU A 68 -13.17 6.60 -23.83
N GLN A 69 -13.82 7.59 -24.45
CA GLN A 69 -15.23 7.40 -24.83
C GLN A 69 -15.46 6.74 -26.20
N ASP A 70 -14.49 6.66 -27.14
CA ASP A 70 -14.82 6.32 -28.55
C ASP A 70 -13.80 5.52 -29.39
N LEU A 71 -12.79 4.81 -28.85
CA LEU A 71 -11.78 4.19 -29.75
C LEU A 71 -11.52 2.69 -29.60
N PRO A 72 -11.45 1.93 -30.70
CA PRO A 72 -10.98 0.55 -30.70
C PRO A 72 -9.48 0.48 -30.33
N PHE A 73 -9.05 -0.70 -29.87
CA PHE A 73 -7.71 -1.03 -29.37
C PHE A 73 -6.57 -0.83 -30.40
N ALA A 74 -6.28 0.41 -30.78
CA ALA A 74 -5.08 0.77 -31.53
C ALA A 74 -3.87 0.92 -30.59
N GLN A 75 -2.66 0.70 -31.09
CA GLN A 75 -1.42 0.81 -30.29
C GLN A 75 -1.17 2.24 -29.75
N GLU A 76 -1.73 3.25 -30.42
CA GLU A 76 -1.64 4.66 -30.06
C GLU A 76 -2.57 5.03 -28.89
N THR A 77 -3.79 4.46 -28.86
CA THR A 77 -4.76 4.64 -27.75
C THR A 77 -4.34 3.90 -26.49
N ARG A 78 -3.46 2.89 -26.62
CA ARG A 78 -2.87 2.14 -25.50
C ARG A 78 -2.07 3.02 -24.52
N LYS A 79 -1.43 4.10 -25.00
CA LYS A 79 -0.70 5.02 -24.10
C LYS A 79 -1.65 5.84 -23.23
N ALA A 80 -2.77 6.29 -23.76
CA ALA A 80 -3.80 7.02 -23.03
C ALA A 80 -4.54 6.09 -22.04
N PHE A 81 -4.93 4.90 -22.49
CA PHE A 81 -5.50 3.85 -21.63
C PHE A 81 -4.57 3.48 -20.46
N ASN A 82 -3.27 3.29 -20.74
CA ASN A 82 -2.28 3.00 -19.70
C ASN A 82 -1.96 4.18 -18.79
N ASN A 83 -2.33 5.41 -19.17
CA ASN A 83 -2.14 6.59 -18.33
C ASN A 83 -3.13 6.57 -17.14
N ARG A 84 -4.31 5.94 -17.30
CA ARG A 84 -5.40 5.91 -16.31
C ARG A 84 -5.78 7.29 -15.73
N LEU A 85 -5.33 8.37 -16.36
CA LEU A 85 -5.76 9.72 -16.08
C LEU A 85 -7.20 9.82 -16.58
N LYS A 86 -8.14 10.05 -15.67
CA LYS A 86 -9.58 10.18 -15.95
C LYS A 86 -10.03 11.60 -15.59
N ASN A 87 -10.94 12.17 -16.38
CA ASN A 87 -11.49 13.50 -16.11
C ASN A 87 -12.09 13.54 -14.70
N ASP A 88 -12.86 12.53 -14.33
CA ASP A 88 -13.46 12.41 -13.01
C ASP A 88 -12.44 12.42 -11.87
N SER A 89 -11.22 11.91 -12.08
CA SER A 89 -10.17 11.99 -11.06
C SER A 89 -9.66 13.42 -10.92
N LEU A 90 -9.45 14.13 -12.02
CA LEU A 90 -9.03 15.54 -11.99
C LEU A 90 -10.11 16.43 -11.36
N HIS A 91 -11.37 16.26 -11.78
CA HIS A 91 -12.53 16.95 -11.19
C HIS A 91 -12.68 16.65 -9.70
N LEU A 92 -12.52 15.39 -9.27
CA LEU A 92 -12.57 15.02 -7.86
C LEU A 92 -11.49 15.75 -7.05
N PHE A 93 -10.24 15.74 -7.53
CA PHE A 93 -9.14 16.42 -6.84
C PHE A 93 -9.25 17.96 -6.89
N ALA A 94 -9.85 18.53 -7.93
CA ALA A 94 -10.23 19.94 -7.96
C ALA A 94 -11.31 20.26 -6.93
N GLY A 95 -12.33 19.40 -6.78
CA GLY A 95 -13.37 19.53 -5.76
C GLY A 95 -12.86 19.48 -4.31
N ILE A 96 -11.77 18.73 -4.07
CA ILE A 96 -11.04 18.73 -2.78
C ILE A 96 -10.23 20.02 -2.59
N GLY A 97 -9.97 20.75 -3.68
CA GLY A 97 -9.15 21.95 -3.70
C GLY A 97 -7.66 21.67 -3.89
N PHE A 98 -7.27 20.49 -4.40
CA PHE A 98 -5.87 20.20 -4.75
C PHE A 98 -5.46 20.79 -6.09
N PHE A 99 -6.43 20.97 -6.98
CA PHE A 99 -6.23 21.66 -8.24
C PHE A 99 -7.12 22.90 -8.34
N THR A 100 -6.64 23.91 -9.07
CA THR A 100 -7.56 24.83 -9.74
C THR A 100 -8.24 24.09 -10.89
N GLU A 101 -9.42 24.55 -11.29
CA GLU A 101 -10.12 24.02 -12.47
C GLU A 101 -10.66 25.20 -13.26
N GLU A 102 -10.01 25.47 -14.40
CA GLU A 102 -10.34 26.59 -15.27
C GLU A 102 -10.83 26.08 -16.61
N TYR A 103 -12.03 26.48 -17.01
CA TYR A 103 -12.55 26.15 -18.34
C TYR A 103 -11.63 26.73 -19.44
N ALA A 104 -11.09 25.86 -20.29
CA ALA A 104 -10.11 26.20 -21.30
C ALA A 104 -10.70 26.23 -22.74
N GLY A 105 -12.01 25.99 -22.87
CA GLY A 105 -12.73 25.95 -24.15
C GLY A 105 -13.20 24.55 -24.50
N GLU A 106 -13.58 24.36 -25.76
CA GLU A 106 -14.00 23.06 -26.30
C GLU A 106 -13.06 22.60 -27.41
N VAL A 107 -12.75 21.31 -27.43
CA VAL A 107 -12.03 20.64 -28.52
C VAL A 107 -12.87 19.45 -28.95
N ASP A 108 -13.16 19.35 -30.25
CA ASP A 108 -14.01 18.29 -30.83
C ASP A 108 -15.37 18.13 -30.10
N GLY A 109 -15.98 19.25 -29.70
CA GLY A 109 -17.26 19.27 -28.98
C GLY A 109 -17.21 18.81 -27.53
N ARG A 110 -16.00 18.69 -26.95
CA ARG A 110 -15.79 18.27 -25.55
C ARG A 110 -15.16 19.42 -24.76
N ALA A 111 -15.69 19.68 -23.57
CA ALA A 111 -15.13 20.67 -22.66
C ALA A 111 -13.71 20.29 -22.23
N THR A 112 -12.81 21.27 -22.27
CA THR A 112 -11.43 21.15 -21.82
C THR A 112 -11.21 22.03 -20.60
N TYR A 113 -10.35 21.57 -19.70
CA TYR A 113 -10.06 22.25 -18.43
C TYR A 113 -8.56 22.31 -18.21
N ARG A 114 -8.09 23.44 -17.67
CA ARG A 114 -6.73 23.67 -17.21
C ARG A 114 -6.69 23.53 -15.70
N TYR A 115 -5.79 22.68 -15.23
CA TYR A 115 -5.58 22.36 -13.82
C TYR A 115 -4.18 22.80 -13.40
N ASP A 116 -4.09 23.60 -12.34
CA ASP A 116 -2.82 23.87 -11.67
C ASP A 116 -2.86 23.37 -10.23
N LEU A 117 -1.71 23.01 -9.67
CA LEU A 117 -1.63 22.66 -8.25
C LEU A 117 -1.94 23.89 -7.40
N THR A 118 -2.83 23.73 -6.43
CA THR A 118 -3.03 24.72 -5.38
C THR A 118 -1.96 24.58 -4.29
N ASP A 119 -1.93 25.49 -3.33
CA ASP A 119 -1.08 25.34 -2.13
C ASP A 119 -1.47 24.11 -1.30
N LEU A 120 -2.77 23.78 -1.24
CA LEU A 120 -3.26 22.58 -0.59
C LEU A 120 -2.80 21.32 -1.34
N GLY A 121 -2.91 21.32 -2.68
CA GLY A 121 -2.40 20.22 -3.51
C GLY A 121 -0.90 20.02 -3.34
N ARG A 122 -0.12 21.11 -3.33
CA ARG A 122 1.33 21.07 -3.10
C ARG A 122 1.72 20.44 -1.76
N LYS A 123 0.88 20.54 -0.74
CA LYS A 123 1.11 19.90 0.57
C LYS A 123 1.10 18.37 0.49
N TYR A 124 0.19 17.80 -0.30
CA TYR A 124 -0.04 16.35 -0.35
C TYR A 124 0.55 15.66 -1.59
N VAL A 125 0.92 16.44 -2.61
CA VAL A 125 1.44 15.87 -3.86
C VAL A 125 2.81 15.23 -3.65
N LYS A 126 2.97 14.01 -4.17
CA LYS A 126 4.25 13.32 -4.32
C LYS A 126 4.41 12.93 -5.79
N PHE A 127 5.47 13.46 -6.40
CA PHE A 127 5.87 13.05 -7.75
C PHE A 127 6.74 11.78 -7.63
N ALA A 128 6.11 10.63 -7.75
CA ALA A 128 6.76 9.32 -7.69
C ALA A 128 6.34 8.53 -8.93
N LEU A 129 7.23 7.68 -9.44
CA LEU A 129 6.99 6.83 -10.62
C LEU A 129 6.61 7.62 -11.90
N GLY A 130 6.96 8.91 -11.96
CA GLY A 130 6.61 9.78 -13.09
C GLY A 130 5.13 10.20 -13.11
N GLU A 131 4.47 10.16 -11.95
CA GLU A 131 3.02 10.35 -11.80
C GLU A 131 2.72 11.38 -10.71
N THR A 132 1.56 12.04 -10.83
CA THR A 132 1.00 12.86 -9.75
C THR A 132 0.29 11.91 -8.80
N ASN A 133 0.73 11.92 -7.54
CA ASN A 133 0.12 11.14 -6.48
C ASN A 133 -0.25 12.06 -5.32
N PHE A 134 -1.42 11.86 -4.72
CA PHE A 134 -1.74 12.47 -3.43
C PHE A 134 -1.65 11.41 -2.36
N CYS A 135 -0.74 11.61 -1.41
CA CYS A 135 -0.46 10.62 -0.38
C CYS A 135 -0.89 11.10 1.00
N PHE A 136 -1.17 10.15 1.88
CA PHE A 136 -1.55 10.43 3.26
C PHE A 136 -1.09 9.33 4.23
N GLY A 137 -1.07 9.72 5.49
CA GLY A 137 -0.98 8.85 6.64
C GLY A 137 0.39 8.25 6.93
N ARG A 138 0.48 7.63 8.09
CA ARG A 138 1.63 6.84 8.56
C ARG A 138 1.13 5.51 9.10
N VAL A 139 1.76 4.41 8.69
CA VAL A 139 1.47 3.08 9.23
C VAL A 139 2.06 2.96 10.63
N VAL A 140 1.23 2.61 11.61
CA VAL A 140 1.66 2.25 12.96
C VAL A 140 1.29 0.80 13.24
N VAL A 141 2.30 -0.04 13.50
CA VAL A 141 2.11 -1.46 13.77
C VAL A 141 1.59 -1.65 15.20
N ASP A 142 0.39 -2.19 15.34
CA ASP A 142 -0.23 -2.46 16.64
C ASP A 142 0.33 -3.75 17.25
N LYS A 143 0.23 -4.85 16.50
CA LYS A 143 0.63 -6.18 16.98
C LYS A 143 0.92 -7.12 15.82
N ILE A 144 1.75 -8.12 16.11
CA ILE A 144 1.98 -9.27 15.23
C ILE A 144 0.93 -10.33 15.56
N ASN A 145 0.24 -10.83 14.53
CA ASN A 145 -0.83 -11.80 14.68
C ASN A 145 -0.31 -13.22 14.47
N ARG A 146 0.42 -13.45 13.38
CA ARG A 146 1.02 -14.76 13.06
C ARG A 146 2.11 -14.63 12.01
N THR A 147 2.95 -15.63 11.91
CA THR A 147 3.89 -15.82 10.80
C THR A 147 3.51 -17.07 10.00
N ASN A 148 3.86 -17.08 8.71
CA ASN A 148 3.67 -18.22 7.83
C ASN A 148 4.83 -18.32 6.84
N ASP A 149 5.44 -19.50 6.74
CA ASP A 149 6.50 -19.75 5.76
C ASP A 149 5.91 -20.47 4.55
N THR A 150 6.14 -19.92 3.36
CA THR A 150 5.72 -20.49 2.08
C THR A 150 6.91 -20.68 1.15
N ILE A 151 6.82 -21.63 0.23
CA ILE A 151 7.82 -21.83 -0.82
C ILE A 151 7.49 -20.88 -1.97
N ASN A 152 8.45 -20.05 -2.37
CA ASN A 152 8.33 -19.22 -3.56
C ASN A 152 8.37 -20.10 -4.81
N GLY A 153 7.28 -20.11 -5.58
CA GLY A 153 7.12 -20.92 -6.79
C GLY A 153 8.07 -20.56 -7.93
N VAL A 154 8.66 -19.36 -7.93
CA VAL A 154 9.63 -18.93 -8.95
C VAL A 154 11.02 -18.78 -8.32
N GLY A 155 11.91 -19.73 -8.62
CA GLY A 155 13.34 -19.66 -8.28
C GLY A 155 13.79 -20.39 -7.01
N GLY A 156 12.88 -21.04 -6.26
CA GLY A 156 13.23 -21.86 -5.09
C GLY A 156 13.74 -21.01 -3.91
N GLY A 157 12.90 -20.81 -2.91
CA GLY A 157 13.28 -20.10 -1.68
C GLY A 157 12.12 -19.98 -0.73
N THR A 158 12.38 -19.70 0.54
CA THR A 158 11.33 -19.51 1.55
C THR A 158 10.95 -18.04 1.64
N VAL A 159 9.65 -17.77 1.59
CA VAL A 159 9.05 -16.47 1.92
C VAL A 159 8.39 -16.61 3.27
N ARG A 160 8.68 -15.67 4.18
CA ARG A 160 8.01 -15.57 5.46
C ARG A 160 7.03 -14.41 5.43
N ASP A 161 5.75 -14.72 5.46
CA ASP A 161 4.68 -13.74 5.59
C ASP A 161 4.39 -13.50 7.07
N VAL A 162 4.44 -12.23 7.47
CA VAL A 162 4.09 -11.78 8.81
C VAL A 162 2.77 -11.05 8.72
N TYR A 163 1.74 -11.63 9.31
CA TYR A 163 0.42 -11.03 9.40
C TYR A 163 0.38 -10.18 10.67
N TYR A 164 -0.03 -8.93 10.53
CA TYR A 164 -0.06 -7.97 11.62
C TYR A 164 -1.32 -7.12 11.56
N THR A 165 -1.58 -6.40 12.63
CA THR A 165 -2.60 -5.35 12.68
C THR A 165 -1.89 -4.01 12.75
N TYR A 166 -2.39 -3.02 12.02
CA TYR A 166 -1.88 -1.66 12.02
C TYR A 166 -3.03 -0.66 11.99
N HIS A 167 -2.76 0.57 12.34
CA HIS A 167 -3.65 1.70 12.05
C HIS A 167 -2.89 2.80 11.32
N LEU A 168 -3.63 3.74 10.73
CA LEU A 168 -3.06 4.92 10.09
C LEU A 168 -3.13 6.12 11.04
N GLU A 169 -1.98 6.72 11.33
CA GLU A 169 -1.89 8.05 11.94
C GLU A 169 -1.86 9.13 10.87
N ASN A 170 -2.08 10.40 11.26
CA ASN A 170 -2.03 11.58 10.38
C ASN A 170 -2.95 11.50 9.15
N VAL A 171 -4.11 10.87 9.31
CA VAL A 171 -5.08 10.74 8.23
C VAL A 171 -5.89 12.03 8.09
N PRO A 172 -5.78 12.77 6.98
CA PRO A 172 -6.47 14.02 6.79
C PRO A 172 -7.97 13.80 6.51
N ASP A 173 -8.83 14.75 6.88
CA ASP A 173 -10.28 14.55 6.76
C ASP A 173 -10.77 14.38 5.32
N TRP A 174 -10.05 14.94 4.33
CA TRP A 174 -10.43 14.81 2.93
C TRP A 174 -10.46 13.36 2.45
N VAL A 175 -9.64 12.44 2.98
CA VAL A 175 -9.70 11.03 2.54
C VAL A 175 -10.90 10.26 3.10
N LYS A 176 -11.57 10.81 4.12
CA LYS A 176 -12.70 10.16 4.78
C LYS A 176 -14.00 10.27 3.98
N ASP A 177 -14.00 11.08 2.91
CA ASP A 177 -15.12 11.15 1.98
C ASP A 177 -15.29 9.80 1.23
N PRO A 178 -16.48 9.18 1.27
CA PRO A 178 -16.78 7.97 0.51
C PRO A 178 -16.48 8.05 -0.99
N GLN A 179 -16.65 9.21 -1.62
CA GLN A 179 -16.34 9.38 -3.04
C GLN A 179 -14.85 9.19 -3.32
N ILE A 180 -14.00 9.47 -2.32
CA ILE A 180 -12.55 9.42 -2.45
C ILE A 180 -12.06 8.01 -2.13
N TYR A 181 -12.29 7.51 -0.91
CA TYR A 181 -11.72 6.21 -0.54
C TYR A 181 -12.30 5.06 -1.38
N LYS A 182 -13.60 5.09 -1.75
CA LYS A 182 -14.18 4.06 -2.62
C LYS A 182 -13.58 4.12 -4.02
N ARG A 183 -13.38 5.31 -4.59
CA ARG A 183 -12.78 5.48 -5.93
C ARG A 183 -11.37 4.90 -6.02
N PHE A 184 -10.61 4.89 -4.93
CA PHE A 184 -9.25 4.35 -4.89
C PHE A 184 -9.13 3.00 -4.16
N GLY A 185 -10.27 2.33 -3.88
CA GLY A 185 -10.31 1.00 -3.27
C GLY A 185 -9.72 0.91 -1.86
N TYR A 186 -9.74 2.02 -1.12
CA TYR A 186 -9.41 2.02 0.30
C TYR A 186 -10.64 1.67 1.13
N PHE A 187 -10.42 1.07 2.28
CA PHE A 187 -11.49 0.72 3.21
C PHE A 187 -11.82 1.88 4.15
N LYS A 188 -13.09 1.98 4.57
CA LYS A 188 -13.55 3.03 5.48
C LYS A 188 -12.78 2.97 6.81
N GLU A 189 -12.57 1.77 7.33
CA GLU A 189 -11.83 1.48 8.55
C GLU A 189 -10.39 2.00 8.43
N GLN A 190 -9.72 1.76 7.30
CA GLN A 190 -8.36 2.24 7.05
C GLN A 190 -8.28 3.77 7.09
N VAL A 191 -9.16 4.48 6.37
CA VAL A 191 -9.13 5.95 6.29
C VAL A 191 -9.66 6.63 7.56
N ASN A 192 -10.33 5.89 8.44
CA ASN A 192 -10.69 6.37 9.77
C ASN A 192 -9.60 6.13 10.82
N GLY A 193 -8.48 5.50 10.45
CA GLY A 193 -7.41 5.15 11.38
C GLY A 193 -7.79 4.03 12.33
N GLU A 194 -8.75 3.18 11.95
CA GLU A 194 -9.12 2.00 12.72
C GLU A 194 -8.09 0.87 12.48
N PRO A 195 -7.93 -0.06 13.44
CA PRO A 195 -7.07 -1.22 13.26
C PRO A 195 -7.46 -2.05 12.03
N PHE A 196 -6.48 -2.32 11.16
CA PHE A 196 -6.66 -3.00 9.89
C PHE A 196 -5.60 -4.11 9.70
N PRO A 197 -5.92 -5.23 9.03
CA PRO A 197 -4.95 -6.28 8.74
C PRO A 197 -3.91 -5.83 7.71
N GLY A 198 -2.64 -6.18 7.96
CA GLY A 198 -1.52 -6.01 7.04
C GLY A 198 -0.70 -7.29 6.89
N ILE A 199 0.06 -7.37 5.80
CA ILE A 199 1.01 -8.47 5.53
C ILE A 199 2.36 -7.88 5.16
N HIS A 200 3.42 -8.34 5.83
CA HIS A 200 4.80 -7.99 5.50
C HIS A 200 5.55 -9.26 5.11
N SER A 201 6.07 -9.32 3.90
CA SER A 201 6.77 -10.50 3.40
C SER A 201 8.28 -10.31 3.47
N TYR A 202 8.96 -11.32 3.99
CA TYR A 202 10.42 -11.42 3.99
C TYR A 202 10.87 -12.55 3.08
N ARG A 203 11.96 -12.32 2.35
CA ARG A 203 12.77 -13.41 1.79
C ARG A 203 13.63 -13.99 2.90
N VAL A 204 13.56 -15.30 3.09
CA VAL A 204 14.42 -16.04 4.02
C VAL A 204 15.63 -16.57 3.26
N SER A 205 16.81 -16.14 3.67
CA SER A 205 18.09 -16.63 3.12
C SER A 205 18.44 -17.99 3.71
N GLY A 206 19.34 -18.75 3.05
CA GLY A 206 19.76 -20.08 3.54
C GLY A 206 20.40 -20.10 4.94
N ASN A 207 20.90 -18.96 5.42
CA ASN A 207 21.41 -18.78 6.79
C ASN A 207 20.36 -18.22 7.77
N GLY A 208 19.08 -18.20 7.40
CA GLY A 208 17.98 -17.67 8.21
C GLY A 208 17.83 -16.14 8.18
N LYS A 209 18.67 -15.40 7.43
CA LYS A 209 18.54 -13.94 7.33
C LYS A 209 17.27 -13.54 6.60
N LEU A 210 16.47 -12.68 7.23
CA LEU A 210 15.26 -12.08 6.66
C LEU A 210 15.60 -10.79 5.90
N THR A 211 15.06 -10.65 4.69
CA THR A 211 15.17 -9.44 3.87
C THR A 211 13.78 -8.99 3.45
N THR A 212 13.40 -7.75 3.72
CA THR A 212 12.09 -7.21 3.34
C THR A 212 11.86 -7.33 1.83
N MET A 213 10.70 -7.87 1.45
CA MET A 213 10.23 -7.91 0.06
C MET A 213 9.13 -6.89 -0.18
N THR A 214 8.16 -6.83 0.73
CA THR A 214 6.98 -5.97 0.63
C THR A 214 6.71 -5.33 1.99
N GLY A 215 6.08 -4.16 1.97
CA GLY A 215 5.60 -3.45 3.15
C GLY A 215 4.30 -2.72 2.83
N GLU A 216 3.64 -2.19 3.85
CA GLU A 216 2.31 -1.57 3.72
C GLU A 216 2.38 -0.08 3.37
N SER A 217 3.46 0.58 3.79
CA SER A 217 3.77 1.99 3.53
C SER A 217 4.27 2.20 2.10
N ALA A 218 3.99 3.39 1.54
CA ALA A 218 4.22 3.73 0.14
C ALA A 218 3.50 2.80 -0.86
N SER A 219 2.28 2.39 -0.51
CA SER A 219 1.38 1.70 -1.44
C SER A 219 0.62 2.70 -2.32
N TYR A 220 0.45 2.38 -3.59
CA TYR A 220 -0.19 3.25 -4.57
C TYR A 220 -1.40 2.56 -5.18
N GLN A 221 -2.52 3.28 -5.25
CA GLN A 221 -3.77 2.80 -5.84
C GLN A 221 -4.18 3.68 -7.01
N TRP A 222 -4.55 3.03 -8.11
CA TRP A 222 -5.23 3.67 -9.22
C TRP A 222 -6.70 3.89 -8.88
N ALA A 223 -7.32 4.88 -9.53
CA ALA A 223 -8.77 4.99 -9.51
C ALA A 223 -9.39 3.73 -10.15
N TYR A 224 -10.45 3.21 -9.53
CA TYR A 224 -11.30 2.17 -10.07
C TYR A 224 -12.28 2.79 -11.07
N ASP A 225 -12.58 2.07 -12.15
CA ASP A 225 -13.61 2.47 -13.11
C ASP A 225 -14.99 2.26 -12.46
N PHE A 226 -15.74 3.34 -12.23
CA PHE A 226 -17.04 3.34 -11.54
C PHE A 226 -18.10 2.41 -12.17
N ASN A 227 -17.89 1.96 -13.41
CA ASN A 227 -18.81 1.08 -14.13
C ASN A 227 -18.76 -0.38 -13.68
N ASP A 228 -17.69 -0.81 -13.00
CA ASP A 228 -17.64 -2.12 -12.35
C ASP A 228 -18.11 -1.98 -10.90
N GLU A 229 -19.43 -1.81 -10.78
CA GLU A 229 -20.27 -1.93 -9.58
C GLU A 229 -19.53 -2.05 -8.24
N ILE A 230 -19.61 -0.97 -7.45
CA ILE A 230 -19.70 -1.10 -6.00
C ILE A 230 -20.96 -1.94 -5.73
N LYS A 231 -20.80 -3.26 -5.68
CA LYS A 231 -21.74 -4.12 -4.96
C LYS A 231 -21.53 -3.78 -3.50
N GLU A 232 -22.37 -2.90 -2.99
CA GLU A 232 -22.50 -2.69 -1.55
C GLU A 232 -22.92 -4.04 -0.95
N GLU A 233 -21.99 -4.72 -0.29
CA GLU A 233 -22.31 -5.70 0.76
C GLU A 233 -22.53 -4.97 2.08
#